data_AF-A0A8X7P7Z2-F1
#
_entry.id   AF-A0A8X7P7Z2-F1
#
_cell.length_a   1.000
_cell.length_b   1.000
_cell.length_c   1.000
_cell.angle_alpha   90.00
_cell.angle_beta   90.00
_cell.angle_gamma   90.00
#
_symmetry.space_group_name_H-M   'P 1'
#
loop_
_entity.id
_entity.type
_entity.pdbx_description
1 polymer ?
#
loop_
_entity_poly.entity_id
_entity_poly.type
_entity_poly.pdbx_seq_one_letter_code
_entity_poly.pdbx_strand_id
1 'polypeptide(L)'
;MNHSTSPEEVEGTETISFGRRMQRGGQRVFAPKLLEALRRSRRSSEAPASHLSRRWRATAAQKVYSLKLYDALQRSRRGTTVRDTADKVLAATARGTTRWSRAILVSRHKHAKPASAVRGGGGRRRKLSVVGYRVRALGGLVPGCRRTALPELLDETADYIAALEMQVRAMTALTKIMSEFQPSVKVGSAS
;
A
#
# COMPACT_ATOMS: atom_id res chain seq x y z
N MET A 1 -102.58 16.73 -1.54
CA MET A 1 -101.94 18.05 -1.74
C MET A 1 -100.49 17.87 -1.30
N ASN A 2 -99.58 17.30 -2.11
CA ASN A 2 -99.16 17.69 -3.48
C ASN A 2 -98.53 19.10 -3.40
N HIS A 3 -97.31 19.39 -3.89
CA HIS A 3 -96.59 18.93 -5.09
C HIS A 3 -95.05 18.91 -4.85
N SER A 4 -94.26 17.97 -5.39
CA SER A 4 -93.49 18.02 -6.67
C SER A 4 -92.35 19.07 -6.70
N THR A 5 -91.21 18.96 -7.41
CA THR A 5 -90.45 17.88 -8.10
C THR A 5 -89.06 18.48 -8.46
N SER A 6 -88.05 17.64 -8.77
CA SER A 6 -86.75 17.98 -9.44
C SER A 6 -86.92 18.86 -10.71
N PRO A 7 -85.87 19.40 -11.41
CA PRO A 7 -84.49 18.85 -11.60
C PRO A 7 -83.39 19.96 -11.75
N GLU A 8 -82.26 19.91 -12.50
CA GLU A 8 -81.51 18.92 -13.35
C GLU A 8 -80.03 19.39 -13.46
N GLU A 9 -79.03 18.49 -13.42
CA GLU A 9 -77.65 18.61 -13.98
C GLU A 9 -76.75 19.80 -13.48
N VAL A 10 -75.44 19.98 -13.75
CA VAL A 10 -74.54 19.48 -14.82
C VAL A 10 -73.15 19.12 -14.29
N GLU A 11 -72.60 18.06 -14.86
CA GLU A 11 -71.22 17.56 -14.72
C GLU A 11 -70.17 18.59 -15.18
N GLY A 12 -69.32 19.04 -14.25
CA GLY A 12 -68.29 20.06 -14.49
C GLY A 12 -66.87 19.55 -14.24
N THR A 13 -66.44 18.52 -14.96
CA THR A 13 -65.05 18.03 -14.87
C THR A 13 -64.09 19.04 -15.50
N GLU A 14 -63.43 19.89 -14.69
CA GLU A 14 -62.35 20.74 -15.18
C GLU A 14 -61.10 19.91 -15.53
N THR A 15 -61.09 19.42 -16.77
CA THR A 15 -59.95 18.77 -17.40
C THR A 15 -58.81 19.78 -17.59
N ILE A 16 -57.76 19.69 -16.77
CA ILE A 16 -56.55 20.50 -16.91
C ILE A 16 -55.78 20.07 -18.18
N SER A 17 -56.06 20.75 -19.30
CA SER A 17 -55.45 20.47 -20.60
C SER A 17 -54.18 21.30 -20.86
N PHE A 18 -53.03 20.65 -20.66
CA PHE A 18 -51.74 20.87 -21.32
C PHE A 18 -51.51 22.15 -22.18
N GLY A 19 -51.05 23.23 -21.53
CA GLY A 19 -50.38 24.36 -22.19
C GLY A 19 -48.86 24.14 -22.33
N ARG A 20 -48.40 23.59 -23.46
CA ARG A 20 -46.97 23.27 -23.71
C ARG A 20 -46.12 24.53 -23.95
N ARG A 21 -45.26 24.94 -22.99
CA ARG A 21 -44.15 25.87 -23.26
C ARG A 21 -42.79 25.25 -22.90
N MET A 22 -42.05 24.88 -23.94
CA MET A 22 -40.62 24.56 -23.86
C MET A 22 -39.82 25.77 -23.34
N GLN A 23 -39.01 25.57 -22.31
CA GLN A 23 -37.75 26.32 -22.16
C GLN A 23 -36.58 25.34 -22.03
N ARG A 24 -35.62 25.49 -22.94
CA ARG A 24 -34.33 24.78 -22.94
C ARG A 24 -33.45 25.32 -21.81
N GLY A 25 -32.49 24.53 -21.32
CA GLY A 25 -31.35 25.10 -20.56
C GLY A 25 -30.83 24.33 -19.34
N GLY A 26 -31.41 23.18 -18.97
CA GLY A 26 -30.95 22.38 -17.83
C GLY A 26 -29.79 21.43 -18.17
N GLN A 27 -28.57 21.96 -18.30
CA GLN A 27 -27.36 21.19 -18.65
C GLN A 27 -27.05 20.09 -17.62
N ARG A 28 -27.16 18.80 -18.00
CA ARG A 28 -26.86 17.63 -17.14
C ARG A 28 -25.35 17.40 -16.94
N VAL A 29 -24.63 18.40 -16.44
CA VAL A 29 -23.14 18.42 -16.35
C VAL A 29 -22.62 17.87 -15.00
N PHE A 30 -23.47 17.19 -14.22
CA PHE A 30 -23.08 16.53 -12.97
C PHE A 30 -22.48 15.11 -13.14
N ALA A 31 -22.66 14.47 -14.28
CA ALA A 31 -22.02 13.19 -14.59
C ALA A 31 -20.47 13.24 -14.77
N PRO A 32 -19.87 14.20 -15.52
CA PRO A 32 -18.43 14.19 -15.76
C PRO A 32 -17.62 14.34 -14.47
N LYS A 33 -17.99 15.22 -13.53
CA LYS A 33 -17.24 15.38 -12.27
C LYS A 33 -17.20 14.11 -11.43
N LEU A 34 -18.27 13.31 -11.42
CA LEU A 34 -18.34 12.07 -10.66
C LEU A 34 -17.57 10.93 -11.36
N LEU A 35 -17.67 10.83 -12.69
CA LEU A 35 -16.84 9.92 -13.49
C LEU A 35 -15.34 10.26 -13.40
N GLU A 36 -15.01 11.55 -13.41
CA GLU A 36 -13.66 12.09 -13.26
C GLU A 36 -13.12 11.84 -11.83
N ALA A 37 -13.96 11.97 -10.80
CA ALA A 37 -13.61 11.60 -9.42
C ALA A 37 -13.39 10.09 -9.27
N LEU A 38 -14.22 9.24 -9.88
CA LEU A 38 -14.01 7.78 -9.94
C LEU A 38 -12.73 7.42 -10.72
N ARG A 39 -12.45 8.09 -11.85
CA ARG A 39 -11.20 7.93 -12.60
C ARG A 39 -9.97 8.40 -11.80
N ARG A 40 -10.06 9.52 -11.07
CA ARG A 40 -9.01 9.99 -10.17
C ARG A 40 -8.82 9.05 -8.98
N SER A 41 -9.89 8.50 -8.41
CA SER A 41 -9.83 7.49 -7.35
C SER A 41 -9.15 6.20 -7.83
N ARG A 42 -9.59 5.65 -8.97
CA ARG A 42 -8.97 4.46 -9.60
C ARG A 42 -7.50 4.69 -9.93
N ARG A 43 -7.18 5.84 -10.54
CA ARG A 43 -5.79 6.23 -10.85
C ARG A 43 -4.94 6.49 -9.60
N SER A 44 -5.52 7.02 -8.52
CA SER A 44 -4.86 7.13 -7.21
C SER A 44 -4.67 5.78 -6.51
N SER A 45 -5.38 4.71 -6.91
CA SER A 45 -5.12 3.35 -6.44
C SER A 45 -3.98 2.68 -7.23
N GLU A 46 -3.94 2.84 -8.55
CA GLU A 46 -2.92 2.18 -9.40
C GLU A 46 -1.58 2.95 -9.49
N ALA A 47 -1.59 4.28 -9.35
CA ALA A 47 -0.37 5.11 -9.45
C ALA A 47 0.65 4.96 -8.30
N PRO A 48 0.29 4.92 -7.00
CA PRO A 48 1.25 5.07 -5.91
C PRO A 48 2.24 3.90 -5.84
N ALA A 49 1.79 2.65 -6.04
CA ALA A 49 2.68 1.49 -6.04
C ALA A 49 3.77 1.60 -7.12
N SER A 50 3.41 2.08 -8.32
CA SER A 50 4.36 2.29 -9.41
C SER A 50 5.37 3.42 -9.13
N HIS A 51 4.93 4.49 -8.47
CA HIS A 51 5.76 5.65 -8.13
C HIS A 51 6.71 5.35 -6.96
N LEU A 52 6.21 4.66 -5.94
CA LEU A 52 7.00 4.23 -4.79
C LEU A 52 8.04 3.15 -5.20
N SER A 53 7.65 2.19 -6.05
CA SER A 53 8.63 1.26 -6.66
C SER A 53 9.71 1.99 -7.49
N ARG A 54 9.35 3.08 -8.18
CA ARG A 54 10.30 3.87 -8.99
C ARG A 54 11.33 4.61 -8.13
N ARG A 55 10.97 5.17 -6.96
CA ARG A 55 11.96 5.86 -6.09
C ARG A 55 13.09 4.93 -5.65
N TRP A 56 12.82 3.66 -5.36
CA TRP A 56 13.83 2.71 -4.90
C TRP A 56 14.77 2.24 -6.01
N ARG A 57 14.34 2.31 -7.28
CA ARG A 57 15.21 2.04 -8.43
C ARG A 57 16.16 3.20 -8.76
N ALA A 58 15.93 4.40 -8.22
CA ALA A 58 16.81 5.54 -8.45
C ALA A 58 18.16 5.40 -7.73
N THR A 59 19.25 5.68 -8.44
CA THR A 59 20.62 5.69 -7.89
C THR A 59 20.80 6.71 -6.76
N ALA A 60 20.04 7.81 -6.78
CA ALA A 60 20.01 8.79 -5.69
C ALA A 60 19.48 8.19 -4.38
N ALA A 61 18.43 7.35 -4.42
CA ALA A 61 17.91 6.69 -3.23
C ALA A 61 18.93 5.68 -2.67
N GLN A 62 19.61 4.94 -3.55
CA GLN A 62 20.70 4.04 -3.17
C GLN A 62 21.84 4.77 -2.44
N LYS A 63 22.29 5.93 -2.94
CA LYS A 63 23.33 6.76 -2.31
C LYS A 63 22.90 7.30 -0.93
N VAL A 64 21.67 7.82 -0.83
CA VAL A 64 21.12 8.31 0.46
C VAL A 64 21.01 7.18 1.48
N TYR A 65 20.61 5.97 1.05
CA TYR A 65 20.56 4.80 1.90
C TYR A 65 21.96 4.33 2.34
N SER A 66 22.93 4.22 1.42
CA SER A 66 24.28 3.74 1.75
C SER A 66 25.01 4.67 2.73
N LEU A 67 24.87 6.00 2.56
CA LEU A 67 25.42 6.98 3.49
C LEU A 67 24.82 6.83 4.90
N LYS A 68 23.49 6.76 4.99
CA LYS A 68 22.80 6.55 6.28
C LYS A 68 23.12 5.20 6.92
N LEU A 69 23.31 4.16 6.13
CA LEU A 69 23.67 2.83 6.63
C LEU A 69 25.07 2.83 7.23
N TYR A 70 26.05 3.38 6.51
CA TYR A 70 27.42 3.52 7.00
C TYR A 70 27.47 4.31 8.31
N ASP A 71 26.80 5.47 8.33
CA ASP A 71 26.74 6.37 9.48
C ASP A 71 25.97 5.78 10.68
N ALA A 72 24.97 4.92 10.44
CA ALA A 72 24.28 4.17 11.50
C ALA A 72 25.10 2.98 12.01
N LEU A 73 25.89 2.33 11.17
CA LEU A 73 26.80 1.24 11.58
C LEU A 73 27.96 1.77 12.42
N GLN A 74 28.55 2.92 12.06
CA GLN A 74 29.60 3.58 12.85
C GLN A 74 29.12 3.98 14.24
N ARG A 75 27.86 4.42 14.40
CA ARG A 75 27.28 4.73 15.71
C ARG A 75 26.75 3.52 16.48
N SER A 76 26.59 2.36 15.84
CA SER A 76 26.08 1.18 16.54
C SER A 76 27.16 0.53 17.39
N ARG A 77 27.01 0.63 18.72
CA ARG A 77 27.77 -0.21 19.66
C ARG A 77 27.31 -1.66 19.51
N ARG A 78 28.19 -2.61 19.88
CA ARG A 78 28.19 -4.08 19.60
C ARG A 78 26.91 -4.92 19.91
N GLY A 79 25.74 -4.33 20.14
CA GLY A 79 24.48 -5.01 20.51
C GLY A 79 23.37 -5.06 19.45
N THR A 80 23.52 -4.44 18.26
CA THR A 80 22.52 -4.61 17.15
C THR A 80 23.13 -5.37 15.99
N THR A 81 22.35 -6.25 15.34
CA THR A 81 22.83 -6.90 14.12
C THR A 81 22.89 -5.89 12.96
N VAL A 82 23.81 -6.11 12.02
CA VAL A 82 23.90 -5.33 10.78
C VAL A 82 22.56 -5.33 10.02
N ARG A 83 21.83 -6.45 10.05
CA ARG A 83 20.49 -6.60 9.48
C ARG A 83 19.48 -5.66 10.14
N ASP A 84 19.39 -5.64 11.48
CA ASP A 84 18.46 -4.75 12.18
C ASP A 84 18.74 -3.28 11.91
N THR A 85 20.02 -2.90 11.79
CA THR A 85 20.41 -1.53 11.41
C THR A 85 20.02 -1.22 9.98
N ALA A 86 20.27 -2.14 9.03
CA ALA A 86 19.89 -2.00 7.63
C ALA A 86 18.38 -1.84 7.44
N ASP A 87 17.58 -2.69 8.09
CA ASP A 87 16.11 -2.66 8.00
C ASP A 87 15.53 -1.38 8.61
N LYS A 88 16.08 -0.91 9.76
CA LYS A 88 15.69 0.38 10.36
C LYS A 88 16.05 1.57 9.48
N VAL A 89 17.24 1.56 8.86
CA VAL A 89 17.66 2.62 7.93
C VAL A 89 16.78 2.61 6.68
N LEU A 90 16.39 1.44 6.16
CA LEU A 90 15.45 1.30 5.05
C LEU A 90 14.07 1.89 5.39
N ALA A 91 13.56 1.60 6.59
CA ALA A 91 12.29 2.15 7.05
C ALA A 91 12.37 3.68 7.30
N ALA A 92 13.51 4.18 7.77
CA ALA A 92 13.76 5.61 7.96
C ALA A 92 13.93 6.37 6.62
N THR A 93 14.55 5.77 5.59
CA THR A 93 14.59 6.38 4.24
C THR A 93 13.22 6.40 3.57
N ALA A 94 12.35 5.42 3.87
CA ALA A 94 10.94 5.43 3.49
C ALA A 94 10.10 6.50 4.23
N ARG A 95 10.65 7.19 5.24
CA ARG A 95 10.02 8.27 6.03
C ARG A 95 8.68 7.88 6.69
N GLY A 96 8.43 6.60 6.95
CA GLY A 96 7.13 6.14 7.48
C GLY A 96 5.94 6.33 6.52
N THR A 97 6.19 6.59 5.23
CA THR A 97 5.11 6.80 4.23
C THR A 97 4.28 5.54 4.00
N THR A 98 4.92 4.37 4.07
CA THR A 98 4.30 3.06 3.84
C THR A 98 3.90 2.39 5.15
N ARG A 99 3.00 1.42 5.10
CA ARG A 99 2.61 0.59 6.25
C ARG A 99 3.79 -0.26 6.71
N TRP A 100 4.56 -0.84 5.79
CA TRP A 100 5.72 -1.67 6.15
C TRP A 100 6.80 -0.86 6.88
N SER A 101 7.08 0.39 6.45
CA SER A 101 8.11 1.21 7.10
C SER A 101 7.68 1.66 8.49
N ARG A 102 6.41 2.06 8.67
CA ARG A 102 5.83 2.30 10.01
C ARG A 102 5.91 1.07 10.91
N ALA A 103 5.59 -0.11 10.37
CA ALA A 103 5.67 -1.36 11.13
C ALA A 103 7.08 -1.68 11.61
N ILE A 104 8.11 -1.52 10.77
CA ILE A 104 9.52 -1.71 11.16
C ILE A 104 9.93 -0.72 12.26
N LEU A 105 9.64 0.58 12.08
CA LEU A 105 10.02 1.63 13.05
C LEU A 105 9.38 1.45 14.43
N VAL A 106 8.12 1.02 14.48
CA VAL A 106 7.40 0.75 15.74
C VAL A 106 7.78 -0.61 16.34
N SER A 107 8.18 -1.58 15.52
CA SER A 107 8.65 -2.88 16.01
C SER A 107 10.02 -2.75 16.67
N ARG A 108 10.08 -2.84 18.00
CA ARG A 108 11.33 -3.18 18.68
C ARG A 108 11.68 -4.61 18.25
N HIS A 109 12.70 -4.76 17.40
CA HIS A 109 13.14 -6.03 16.80
C HIS A 109 13.45 -7.10 17.88
N LYS A 110 12.42 -7.79 18.37
CA LYS A 110 12.51 -9.23 18.61
C LYS A 110 12.31 -9.86 17.25
N HIS A 111 13.31 -10.59 16.75
CA HIS A 111 13.09 -11.55 15.69
C HIS A 111 12.13 -12.62 16.21
N ALA A 112 10.84 -12.34 16.13
CA ALA A 112 9.84 -13.38 16.01
C ALA A 112 10.15 -14.10 14.70
N LYS A 113 11.01 -15.14 14.80
CA LYS A 113 10.96 -16.30 13.92
C LYS A 113 9.47 -16.59 13.64
N PRO A 114 9.09 -17.04 12.44
CA PRO A 114 7.75 -17.62 12.26
C PRO A 114 7.65 -18.79 13.25
N ALA A 115 7.06 -18.50 14.41
CA ALA A 115 6.89 -19.50 15.45
C ALA A 115 5.93 -20.51 14.88
N SER A 116 6.46 -21.71 14.61
CA SER A 116 5.66 -22.93 14.55
C SER A 116 5.08 -23.17 15.96
N ALA A 117 4.07 -22.37 16.26
CA ALA A 117 3.22 -22.39 17.44
C ALA A 117 1.83 -22.12 16.87
N VAL A 118 0.98 -23.13 16.62
CA VAL A 118 0.64 -24.22 17.55
C VAL A 118 0.32 -23.65 18.93
N ARG A 119 -0.64 -22.73 18.93
CA ARG A 119 -1.52 -22.22 20.01
C ARG A 119 -2.14 -20.92 19.48
N GLY A 120 -3.45 -20.73 19.42
CA GLY A 120 -4.57 -21.60 19.75
C GLY A 120 -5.82 -20.71 19.72
N GLY A 121 -6.82 -21.05 18.91
CA GLY A 121 -7.99 -20.19 18.71
C GLY A 121 -9.05 -20.94 17.92
N GLY A 122 -9.97 -21.58 18.64
CA GLY A 122 -10.98 -22.49 18.12
C GLY A 122 -12.12 -21.82 17.34
N GLY A 123 -11.81 -20.99 16.35
CA GLY A 123 -12.76 -20.54 15.35
C GLY A 123 -12.67 -21.44 14.11
N ARG A 124 -13.79 -22.04 13.68
CA ARG A 124 -13.94 -22.91 12.48
C ARG A 124 -12.81 -22.69 11.48
N ARG A 125 -11.96 -23.71 11.29
CA ARG A 125 -10.86 -23.72 10.31
C ARG A 125 -11.44 -23.72 8.90
N ARG A 126 -12.02 -22.58 8.48
CA ARG A 126 -12.52 -22.33 7.12
C ARG A 126 -11.38 -22.67 6.19
N LYS A 127 -11.54 -23.76 5.43
CA LYS A 127 -10.55 -24.28 4.49
C LYS A 127 -10.34 -23.18 3.47
N LEU A 128 -9.23 -22.45 3.59
CA LEU A 128 -8.95 -21.33 2.69
C LEU A 128 -8.76 -21.92 1.29
N SER A 129 -9.17 -21.18 0.27
CA SER A 129 -8.75 -21.52 -1.09
C SER A 129 -7.22 -21.46 -1.19
N VAL A 130 -6.63 -22.10 -2.19
CA VAL A 130 -5.18 -22.01 -2.46
C VAL A 130 -4.74 -20.54 -2.56
N VAL A 131 -5.59 -19.69 -3.16
CA VAL A 131 -5.41 -18.22 -3.20
C VAL A 131 -5.40 -17.62 -1.79
N GLY A 132 -6.37 -17.96 -0.94
CA GLY A 132 -6.44 -17.47 0.44
C GLY A 132 -5.22 -17.86 1.30
N TYR A 133 -4.62 -19.03 1.08
CA TYR A 133 -3.35 -19.41 1.70
C TYR A 133 -2.19 -18.55 1.20
N ARG A 134 -2.08 -18.32 -0.11
CA ARG A 134 -1.03 -17.45 -0.70
C ARG A 134 -1.13 -16.00 -0.20
N VAL A 135 -2.33 -15.43 -0.14
CA VAL A 135 -2.59 -14.09 0.40
C VAL A 135 -2.19 -14.00 1.87
N ARG A 136 -2.54 -15.02 2.69
CA ARG A 136 -2.12 -15.08 4.10
C ARG A 136 -0.60 -15.21 4.26
N ALA A 137 0.06 -15.98 3.41
CA ALA A 137 1.52 -16.10 3.42
C ALA A 137 2.19 -14.76 3.09
N LEU A 138 1.72 -14.07 2.03
CA LEU A 138 2.24 -12.78 1.60
C LEU A 138 2.10 -11.69 2.68
N GLY A 139 0.91 -11.58 3.29
CA GLY A 139 0.69 -10.69 4.44
C GLY A 139 1.50 -11.06 5.69
N GLY A 140 2.04 -12.28 5.76
CA GLY A 140 2.99 -12.70 6.79
C GLY A 140 4.45 -12.30 6.54
N LEU A 141 4.81 -12.07 5.27
CA LEU A 141 6.16 -11.67 4.83
C LEU A 141 6.37 -10.16 4.86
N VAL A 142 5.37 -9.37 4.42
CA VAL A 142 5.48 -7.91 4.41
C VAL A 142 5.17 -7.35 5.80
N PRO A 143 6.06 -6.55 6.41
CA PRO A 143 5.83 -5.94 7.72
C PRO A 143 4.49 -5.19 7.79
N GLY A 144 3.74 -5.40 8.88
CA GLY A 144 2.45 -4.74 9.12
C GLY A 144 1.25 -5.23 8.29
N CYS A 145 1.43 -6.11 7.30
CA CYS A 145 0.39 -6.43 6.30
C CYS A 145 -0.41 -7.72 6.58
N ARG A 146 -0.42 -8.23 7.82
CA ARG A 146 -1.07 -9.51 8.19
C ARG A 146 -2.60 -9.51 8.11
N ARG A 147 -3.25 -8.35 7.97
CA ARG A 147 -4.71 -8.15 8.01
C ARG A 147 -5.20 -7.05 7.06
N THR A 148 -4.44 -6.72 6.01
CA THR A 148 -4.80 -5.71 5.01
C THR A 148 -5.71 -6.26 3.92
N ALA A 149 -6.36 -5.38 3.17
CA ALA A 149 -7.09 -5.76 1.97
C ALA A 149 -6.12 -6.23 0.87
N LEU A 150 -6.57 -7.09 -0.05
CA LEU A 150 -5.71 -7.67 -1.09
C LEU A 150 -5.01 -6.61 -1.97
N PRO A 151 -5.67 -5.53 -2.45
CA PRO A 151 -4.98 -4.51 -3.24
C PRO A 151 -3.87 -3.80 -2.46
N GLU A 152 -4.18 -3.30 -1.26
CA GLU A 152 -3.21 -2.64 -0.35
C GLU A 152 -2.03 -3.57 0.00
N LEU A 153 -2.29 -4.87 0.19
CA LEU A 153 -1.24 -5.87 0.39
C LEU A 153 -0.30 -5.97 -0.82
N LEU A 154 -0.84 -5.99 -2.05
CA LEU A 154 -0.03 -6.09 -3.27
C LEU A 154 0.79 -4.80 -3.50
N ASP A 155 0.21 -3.63 -3.23
CA ASP A 155 0.89 -2.34 -3.34
C ASP A 155 2.07 -2.22 -2.35
N GLU A 156 1.84 -2.55 -1.08
CA GLU A 156 2.88 -2.57 -0.04
C GLU A 156 3.92 -3.68 -0.31
N THR A 157 3.52 -4.82 -0.89
CA THR A 157 4.44 -5.87 -1.34
C THR A 157 5.37 -5.36 -2.44
N ALA A 158 4.82 -4.73 -3.47
CA ALA A 158 5.60 -4.22 -4.61
C ALA A 158 6.61 -3.16 -4.17
N ASP A 159 6.22 -2.22 -3.31
CA ASP A 159 7.16 -1.24 -2.75
C ASP A 159 8.22 -1.89 -1.86
N TYR A 160 7.85 -2.85 -1.00
CA TYR A 160 8.80 -3.51 -0.12
C TYR A 160 9.83 -4.35 -0.88
N ILE A 161 9.43 -5.04 -1.97
CA ILE A 161 10.35 -5.71 -2.89
C ILE A 161 11.34 -4.70 -3.49
N ALA A 162 10.86 -3.59 -4.05
CA ALA A 162 11.72 -2.58 -4.64
C ALA A 162 12.69 -1.95 -3.62
N ALA A 163 12.25 -1.77 -2.37
CA ALA A 163 13.08 -1.32 -1.24
C ALA A 163 14.19 -2.32 -0.91
N LEU A 164 13.85 -3.60 -0.80
CA LEU A 164 14.82 -4.69 -0.54
C LEU A 164 15.82 -4.84 -1.70
N GLU A 165 15.39 -4.76 -2.96
CA GLU A 165 16.29 -4.73 -4.12
C GLU A 165 17.31 -3.59 -4.02
N MET A 166 16.88 -2.38 -3.61
CA MET A 166 17.78 -1.24 -3.43
C MET A 166 18.77 -1.48 -2.28
N GLN A 167 18.32 -2.04 -1.15
CA GLN A 167 19.18 -2.43 -0.04
C GLN A 167 20.25 -3.43 -0.47
N VAL A 168 19.88 -4.47 -1.24
CA VAL A 168 20.84 -5.42 -1.80
C VAL A 168 21.83 -4.73 -2.73
N ARG A 169 21.38 -3.90 -3.68
CA ARG A 169 22.28 -3.13 -4.57
C ARG A 169 23.26 -2.24 -3.79
N ALA A 170 22.78 -1.56 -2.74
CA ALA A 170 23.61 -0.70 -1.90
C ALA A 170 24.66 -1.49 -1.10
N MET A 171 24.27 -2.59 -0.45
CA MET A 171 25.19 -3.42 0.33
C MET A 171 26.23 -4.12 -0.56
N THR A 172 25.85 -4.55 -1.77
CA THR A 172 26.78 -5.08 -2.77
C THR A 172 27.79 -4.03 -3.23
N ALA A 173 27.37 -2.77 -3.42
CA ALA A 173 28.31 -1.70 -3.76
C ALA A 173 29.30 -1.40 -2.62
N LEU A 174 28.82 -1.34 -1.37
CA LEU A 174 29.68 -1.13 -0.20
C LEU A 174 30.69 -2.27 -0.02
N THR A 175 30.28 -3.53 -0.19
CA THR A 175 31.19 -4.69 -0.05
C THR A 175 32.24 -4.75 -1.15
N LYS A 176 31.93 -4.37 -2.39
CA LYS A 176 32.92 -4.21 -3.46
C LYS A 176 33.98 -3.17 -3.12
N ILE A 177 33.54 -1.97 -2.77
CA ILE A 177 34.41 -0.87 -2.30
C ILE A 177 35.31 -1.36 -1.15
N MET A 178 34.73 -1.98 -0.11
CA MET A 178 35.52 -2.51 1.01
C MET A 178 36.54 -3.57 0.58
N SER A 179 36.21 -4.43 -0.39
CA SER A 179 37.12 -5.45 -0.93
C SER A 179 38.23 -4.85 -1.79
N GLU A 180 37.99 -3.75 -2.50
CA GLU A 180 39.00 -3.01 -3.27
C GLU A 180 40.01 -2.30 -2.35
N PHE A 181 39.57 -1.86 -1.17
CA PHE A 181 40.41 -1.20 -0.15
C PHE A 181 41.06 -2.15 0.86
N GLN A 182 40.75 -3.46 0.85
CA GLN A 182 41.56 -4.40 1.62
C GLN A 182 42.90 -4.62 0.91
N PRO A 183 44.05 -4.29 1.52
CA PRO A 183 45.32 -4.72 0.96
C PRO A 183 45.31 -6.25 0.92
N SER A 184 45.51 -6.82 -0.27
CA SER A 184 45.63 -8.26 -0.44
C SER A 184 46.81 -8.72 0.42
N VAL A 185 46.50 -9.33 1.57
CA VAL A 185 47.49 -10.02 2.40
C VAL A 185 47.91 -11.25 1.61
N LYS A 186 48.83 -11.04 0.68
CA LYS A 186 49.55 -12.12 0.00
C LYS A 186 50.33 -12.85 1.08
N VAL A 187 49.70 -13.89 1.64
CA VAL A 187 50.39 -14.95 2.35
C VAL A 187 51.26 -15.63 1.31
N GLY A 188 52.46 -15.09 1.13
CA GLY A 188 53.54 -15.75 0.40
C GLY A 188 53.93 -16.96 1.23
N SER A 189 53.41 -18.11 0.84
CA SER A 189 53.88 -19.40 1.34
C SER A 189 55.28 -19.63 0.79
N ALA A 190 56.28 -19.13 1.50
CA ALA A 190 57.68 -19.46 1.28
C ALA A 190 57.98 -20.77 2.03
N SER A 191 57.97 -21.89 1.31
CA SER A 191 58.71 -23.14 1.54
C SER A 191 58.37 -24.11 0.41
#